data_AF-A0A9C7UZ19-F1
#
_entry.id   AF-A0A9C7UZ19-F1
#
_cell.length_a   1.000
_cell.length_b   1.000
_cell.length_c   1.000
_cell.angle_alpha   90.00
_cell.angle_beta   90.00
_cell.angle_gamma   90.00
#
_symmetry.space_group_name_H-M   'P 1'
#
loop_
_entity.id
_entity.type
_entity.pdbx_description
1 polymer ?
#
loop_
_entity_poly.entity_id
_entity_poly.type
_entity_poly.pdbx_seq_one_letter_code
_entity_poly.pdbx_strand_id
1 'polypeptide(L)'
;YGEADIIISTLDSVNHLGNAEEIAEFFRAAALNLRKGGLLLFDVNTIYKHEKILADNVFVYDIDGVYCVWQNEYSPADNGVDISLNIFVEGDDGLYDRMEEGFREIALPQEKITQLLEKSGFDVLEVREYLTDRQPAADSDKLMFTARKK
;
A
#
# COMPACT_ATOMS: atom_id res chain seq x y z
N TYR A 1 15.17 15.64 -18.53
CA TYR A 1 13.82 15.07 -18.43
C TYR A 1 12.86 16.18 -18.00
N GLY A 2 11.66 16.24 -18.57
CA GLY A 2 10.64 17.23 -18.18
C GLY A 2 9.87 16.81 -16.93
N GLU A 3 9.21 17.76 -16.28
CA GLU A 3 8.31 17.49 -15.14
C GLU A 3 7.06 16.74 -15.61
N ALA A 4 6.57 15.80 -14.80
CA ALA A 4 5.35 15.05 -15.05
C ALA A 4 4.10 15.87 -14.68
N ASP A 5 2.97 15.61 -15.35
CA ASP A 5 1.67 16.16 -14.99
C ASP A 5 1.03 15.40 -13.83
N ILE A 6 1.22 14.08 -13.81
CA ILE A 6 0.62 13.15 -12.84
C ILE A 6 1.63 12.06 -12.50
N ILE A 7 1.72 11.71 -11.21
CA ILE A 7 2.42 10.52 -10.69
C ILE A 7 1.39 9.63 -10.00
N ILE A 8 1.48 8.32 -10.24
CA ILE A 8 0.56 7.31 -9.71
C ILE A 8 1.39 6.23 -8.99
N SER A 9 1.00 5.89 -7.76
CA SER A 9 1.58 4.79 -6.99
C SER A 9 0.47 3.93 -6.39
N THR A 10 0.12 2.85 -7.08
CA THR A 10 -1.03 2.00 -6.74
C THR A 10 -0.60 0.64 -6.21
N LEU A 11 -1.57 -0.18 -5.78
CA LEU A 11 -1.33 -1.52 -5.24
C LEU A 11 -0.45 -1.43 -4.00
N ASP A 12 -0.81 -0.53 -3.08
CA ASP A 12 -0.24 -0.47 -1.73
C ASP A 12 1.29 -0.32 -1.70
N SER A 13 1.87 0.14 -2.83
CA SER A 13 3.31 0.32 -3.02
C SER A 13 3.95 1.18 -1.92
N VAL A 14 3.20 2.15 -1.39
CA VAL A 14 3.67 3.04 -0.31
C VAL A 14 3.80 2.30 1.02
N ASN A 15 2.99 1.27 1.28
CA ASN A 15 3.06 0.48 2.51
C ASN A 15 4.35 -0.34 2.60
N HIS A 16 5.01 -0.65 1.48
CA HIS A 16 6.31 -1.35 1.47
C HIS A 16 7.50 -0.48 1.90
N LEU A 17 7.32 0.84 2.04
CA LEU A 17 8.36 1.73 2.54
C LEU A 17 8.54 1.51 4.05
N GLY A 18 9.78 1.39 4.53
CA GLY A 18 10.08 0.80 5.83
C GLY A 18 9.72 1.67 7.04
N ASN A 19 9.47 2.97 6.84
CA ASN A 19 9.15 3.91 7.92
C ASN A 19 8.56 5.22 7.38
N ALA A 20 8.12 6.08 8.30
CA ALA A 20 7.57 7.39 7.98
C ALA A 20 8.55 8.35 7.27
N GLU A 21 9.87 8.18 7.44
CA GLU A 21 10.85 9.02 6.75
C GLU A 21 10.99 8.63 5.28
N GLU A 22 11.04 7.33 4.98
CA GLU A 22 11.05 6.82 3.59
C GLU A 22 9.76 7.22 2.84
N ILE A 23 8.61 7.17 3.51
CA ILE A 23 7.34 7.68 2.94
C ILE A 23 7.44 9.19 2.66
N ALA A 24 8.06 9.96 3.55
CA ALA A 24 8.28 11.38 3.33
C ALA A 24 9.25 11.64 2.17
N GLU A 25 10.30 10.82 2.02
CA GLU A 25 11.22 10.85 0.88
C GLU A 25 10.50 10.57 -0.43
N PHE A 26 9.62 9.57 -0.46
CA PHE A 26 8.76 9.30 -1.61
C PHE A 26 7.92 10.53 -2.00
N PHE A 27 7.26 11.18 -1.04
CA PHE A 27 6.50 12.40 -1.33
C PHE A 27 7.40 13.54 -1.82
N ARG A 28 8.56 13.78 -1.21
CA ARG A 28 9.51 14.80 -1.67
C ARG A 28 10.03 14.51 -3.09
N ALA A 29 10.30 13.25 -3.40
CA ALA A 29 10.71 12.82 -4.73
C ALA A 29 9.58 13.02 -5.76
N ALA A 30 8.34 12.70 -5.40
CA ALA A 30 7.18 12.97 -6.25
C ALA A 30 7.01 14.49 -6.49
N ALA A 31 7.14 15.32 -5.44
CA ALA A 31 7.09 16.77 -5.57
C ALA A 31 8.19 17.31 -6.49
N LEU A 32 9.42 16.78 -6.40
CA LEU A 32 10.52 17.21 -7.27
C LEU A 32 10.24 16.93 -8.75
N ASN A 33 9.53 15.84 -9.06
CA ASN A 33 9.29 15.39 -10.43
C ASN A 33 7.95 15.82 -11.02
N LEU A 34 7.04 16.39 -10.23
CA LEU A 34 5.77 16.95 -10.69
C LEU A 34 5.91 18.42 -11.08
N ARG A 35 5.15 18.86 -12.09
CA ARG A 35 4.98 20.30 -12.34
C ARG A 35 4.16 20.95 -11.25
N LYS A 36 4.28 22.27 -11.08
CA LYS A 36 3.37 23.03 -10.19
C LYS A 36 1.90 22.77 -10.57
N GLY A 37 1.07 22.40 -9.60
CA GLY A 37 -0.32 22.00 -9.83
C GLY A 37 -0.52 20.58 -10.37
N GLY A 38 0.57 19.81 -10.58
CA GLY A 38 0.50 18.40 -10.94
C GLY A 38 -0.03 17.53 -9.80
N LEU A 39 -0.49 16.33 -10.13
CA LEU A 39 -1.19 15.43 -9.20
C LEU A 39 -0.35 14.24 -8.79
N LEU A 40 -0.40 13.90 -7.51
CA LEU A 40 0.05 12.63 -6.96
C LEU A 40 -1.18 11.83 -6.52
N LEU A 41 -1.35 10.64 -7.09
CA LEU A 41 -2.39 9.69 -6.71
C LEU A 41 -1.73 8.45 -6.14
N PHE A 42 -2.16 8.02 -4.96
CA PHE A 42 -1.64 6.79 -4.37
C PHE A 42 -2.64 6.16 -3.42
N ASP A 43 -2.55 4.84 -3.29
CA ASP A 43 -3.35 4.09 -2.33
C ASP A 43 -2.48 3.48 -1.22
N VAL A 44 -3.09 3.33 -0.04
CA VAL A 44 -2.46 2.73 1.14
C VAL A 44 -3.44 1.80 1.86
N ASN A 45 -2.94 0.63 2.26
CA ASN A 45 -3.57 -0.22 3.25
C ASN A 45 -3.65 0.53 4.59
N THR A 46 -4.77 0.38 5.30
CA THR A 46 -5.00 1.04 6.58
C THR A 46 -4.48 0.20 7.75
N ILE A 47 -4.35 0.86 8.91
CA ILE A 47 -4.09 0.17 10.17
C ILE A 47 -5.20 -0.85 10.47
N TYR A 48 -6.46 -0.54 10.13
CA TYR A 48 -7.57 -1.48 10.30
C TYR A 48 -7.34 -2.77 9.51
N LYS A 49 -6.95 -2.68 8.23
CA LYS A 49 -6.64 -3.87 7.43
C LYS A 49 -5.47 -4.66 8.03
N HIS A 50 -4.40 -3.99 8.44
CA HIS A 50 -3.25 -4.66 9.05
C HIS A 50 -3.61 -5.35 10.38
N GLU A 51 -4.38 -4.68 11.24
CA GLU A 51 -4.67 -5.17 12.60
C GLU A 51 -5.84 -6.17 12.65
N LYS A 52 -6.82 -6.07 11.75
CA LYS A 52 -8.09 -6.83 11.82
C LYS A 52 -8.26 -7.86 10.71
N ILE A 53 -7.77 -7.56 9.50
CA ILE A 53 -7.95 -8.42 8.34
C ILE A 53 -6.71 -9.29 8.14
N LEU A 54 -5.54 -8.68 7.99
CA LEU A 54 -4.29 -9.41 7.84
C LEU A 54 -3.90 -10.04 9.17
N ALA A 55 -3.70 -9.22 10.21
CA ALA A 55 -3.45 -9.65 11.59
C ALA A 55 -2.44 -10.84 11.63
N ASP A 56 -2.75 -11.85 12.44
CA ASP A 56 -2.07 -13.14 12.43
C ASP A 56 -2.86 -14.21 11.64
N ASN A 57 -3.65 -13.77 10.65
CA ASN A 57 -4.51 -14.66 9.87
C ASN A 57 -3.72 -15.34 8.73
N VAL A 58 -4.18 -16.54 8.38
CA VAL A 58 -3.73 -17.29 7.22
C VAL A 58 -4.85 -17.37 6.20
N PHE A 59 -4.56 -16.99 4.97
CA PHE A 59 -5.44 -17.16 3.82
C PHE A 59 -4.93 -18.30 2.95
N VAL A 60 -5.83 -19.18 2.55
CA VAL A 60 -5.53 -20.26 1.61
C VAL A 60 -6.35 -20.04 0.36
N TYR A 61 -5.66 -19.99 -0.77
CA TYR A 61 -6.27 -19.92 -2.09
C TYR A 61 -6.00 -21.24 -2.79
N ASP A 62 -7.08 -21.93 -3.13
CA ASP A 62 -7.08 -23.14 -3.94
C ASP A 62 -7.89 -22.82 -5.19
N ILE A 63 -7.18 -22.43 -6.24
CA ILE A 63 -7.74 -22.04 -7.53
C ILE A 63 -7.10 -22.88 -8.64
N ASP A 64 -7.72 -22.91 -9.81
CA ASP A 64 -7.26 -23.74 -10.93
C ASP A 64 -5.78 -23.51 -11.26
N GLY A 65 -4.98 -24.56 -11.12
CA GLY A 65 -3.52 -24.56 -11.36
C GLY A 65 -2.67 -23.81 -10.32
N VAL A 66 -3.25 -23.24 -9.26
CA VAL A 66 -2.49 -22.51 -8.23
C VAL A 66 -3.03 -22.77 -6.82
N TYR A 67 -2.16 -23.28 -5.95
CA TYR A 67 -2.40 -23.38 -4.51
C TYR A 67 -1.49 -22.41 -3.76
N CYS A 68 -2.05 -21.44 -3.04
CA CYS A 68 -1.30 -20.43 -2.32
C CYS A 68 -1.66 -20.41 -0.84
N VAL A 69 -0.64 -20.45 0.02
CA VAL A 69 -0.76 -20.19 1.46
C VAL A 69 -0.15 -18.82 1.75
N TRP A 70 -1.00 -17.87 2.11
CA TRP A 70 -0.63 -16.51 2.51
C TRP A 70 -0.74 -16.39 4.03
N GLN A 71 0.39 -16.25 4.71
CA GLN A 71 0.48 -16.10 6.15
C GLN A 71 0.89 -14.68 6.51
N ASN A 72 0.31 -14.15 7.60
CA ASN A 72 0.59 -12.81 8.11
C ASN A 72 1.04 -12.90 9.57
N GLU A 73 1.94 -12.01 9.97
CA GLU A 73 2.31 -11.77 11.36
C GLU A 73 2.23 -10.26 11.64
N TYR A 74 1.35 -9.85 12.53
CA TYR A 74 1.12 -8.43 12.81
C TYR A 74 2.05 -7.91 13.92
N SER A 75 2.65 -6.75 13.70
CA SER A 75 3.49 -6.05 14.66
C SER A 75 2.82 -4.78 15.18
N PRO A 76 2.32 -4.76 16.44
CA PRO A 76 1.74 -3.56 17.03
C PRO A 76 2.73 -2.42 17.27
N ALA A 77 4.05 -2.68 17.16
CA ALA A 77 5.09 -1.68 17.43
C ALA A 77 5.10 -0.54 16.39
N ASP A 78 4.80 -0.87 15.13
CA ASP A 78 4.81 0.05 13.99
C ASP A 78 3.56 -0.09 13.09
N ASN A 79 2.58 -0.90 13.52
CA ASN A 79 1.44 -1.34 12.71
C ASN A 79 1.90 -2.07 11.43
N GLY A 80 3.03 -2.75 11.50
CA GLY A 80 3.58 -3.54 10.41
C GLY A 80 2.91 -4.90 10.28
N VAL A 81 2.99 -5.48 9.10
CA VAL A 81 2.63 -6.88 8.85
C VAL A 81 3.74 -7.53 8.03
N ASP A 82 4.27 -8.65 8.53
CA ASP A 82 5.16 -9.52 7.77
C ASP A 82 4.31 -10.54 7.01
N ILE A 83 4.46 -10.57 5.69
CA ILE A 83 3.68 -11.37 4.77
C ILE A 83 4.59 -12.45 4.18
N SER A 84 4.16 -13.71 4.30
CA SER A 84 4.83 -14.86 3.70
C SER A 84 3.87 -15.59 2.76
N LEU A 85 4.28 -15.76 1.50
CA LEU A 85 3.53 -16.45 0.46
C LEU A 85 4.25 -17.75 0.08
N ASN A 86 3.54 -18.86 0.15
CA ASN A 86 3.94 -20.13 -0.43
C ASN A 86 3.01 -20.46 -1.59
N ILE A 87 3.51 -20.33 -2.80
CA ILE A 87 2.73 -20.48 -4.04
C ILE A 87 3.16 -21.77 -4.72
N PHE A 88 2.23 -22.67 -4.97
CA PHE A 88 2.43 -23.91 -5.70
C PHE A 88 1.68 -23.79 -7.02
N VAL A 89 2.41 -23.82 -8.14
CA VAL A 89 1.84 -23.72 -9.49
C VAL A 89 1.90 -25.08 -10.16
N GLU A 90 0.77 -25.58 -10.66
CA GLU A 90 0.72 -26.85 -11.37
C GLU A 90 1.32 -26.70 -12.78
N GLY A 91 2.27 -27.57 -13.10
CA GLY A 91 2.86 -27.69 -14.43
C GLY A 91 2.07 -28.64 -15.33
N ASP A 92 2.38 -28.63 -16.63
CA ASP A 92 1.75 -29.50 -17.63
C ASP A 92 1.97 -31.01 -17.38
N ASP A 93 2.94 -31.36 -16.53
CA ASP A 93 3.25 -32.73 -16.12
C ASP A 93 2.46 -33.20 -14.88
N GLY A 94 1.60 -32.34 -14.32
CA GLY A 94 0.81 -32.60 -13.11
C GLY A 94 1.61 -32.51 -11.81
N LEU A 95 2.85 -32.02 -11.86
CA LEU A 95 3.65 -31.68 -10.68
C LEU A 95 3.46 -30.21 -10.30
N TYR A 96 3.85 -29.85 -9.08
CA TYR A 96 3.78 -28.47 -8.60
C TYR A 96 5.17 -27.87 -8.42
N ASP A 97 5.39 -26.70 -9.01
CA ASP A 97 6.53 -25.85 -8.74
C ASP A 97 6.22 -24.94 -7.55
N ARG A 98 7.08 -24.95 -6.53
CA ARG A 98 6.94 -24.09 -5.34
C ARG A 98 7.74 -22.80 -5.50
N MET A 99 7.08 -21.68 -5.32
CA MET A 99 7.64 -20.35 -5.20
C MET A 99 7.39 -19.82 -3.78
N GLU A 100 8.37 -19.10 -3.25
CA GLU A 100 8.28 -18.45 -1.94
C GLU A 100 8.55 -16.96 -2.12
N GLU A 101 7.68 -16.14 -1.54
CA GLU A 101 7.89 -14.69 -1.45
C GLU A 101 7.64 -14.24 -0.01
N GLY A 102 8.41 -13.25 0.44
CA GLY A 102 8.28 -12.67 1.75
C GLY A 102 8.55 -11.18 1.70
N PHE A 103 7.66 -10.38 2.28
CA PHE A 103 7.79 -8.93 2.33
C PHE A 103 7.09 -8.36 3.56
N ARG A 104 7.39 -7.11 3.87
CA ARG A 104 6.80 -6.38 4.99
C ARG A 104 6.05 -5.16 4.46
N GLU A 105 4.93 -4.86 5.09
CA GLU A 105 4.22 -3.61 4.94
C GLU A 105 4.10 -2.89 6.28
N ILE A 106 4.04 -1.56 6.28
CA ILE A 106 3.66 -0.73 7.43
C ILE A 106 2.42 0.11 7.11
N ALA A 107 1.63 0.42 8.13
CA ALA A 107 0.51 1.35 8.00
C ALA A 107 0.69 2.56 8.90
N LEU A 108 0.51 3.76 8.33
CA LEU A 108 0.49 5.01 9.09
C LEU A 108 -0.96 5.51 9.27
N PRO A 109 -1.26 6.22 10.37
CA PRO A 109 -2.53 6.91 10.51
C PRO A 109 -2.76 7.89 9.36
N GLN A 110 -4.00 8.03 8.92
CA GLN A 110 -4.37 8.95 7.83
C GLN A 110 -3.87 10.38 8.10
N GLU A 111 -3.99 10.87 9.33
CA GLU A 111 -3.55 12.21 9.73
C GLU A 111 -2.03 12.37 9.57
N LYS A 112 -1.27 11.31 9.84
CA LYS A 112 0.18 11.32 9.68
C LYS A 112 0.57 11.42 8.21
N ILE A 113 -0.09 10.66 7.34
CA ILE A 113 0.13 10.70 5.89
C ILE A 113 -0.17 12.10 5.35
N THR A 114 -1.30 12.69 5.73
CA THR A 114 -1.67 14.06 5.37
C THR A 114 -0.61 15.07 5.80
N GLN A 115 -0.10 14.99 7.03
CA GLN A 115 0.98 15.87 7.51
C GLN A 115 2.28 15.70 6.70
N LEU A 116 2.63 14.48 6.30
CA LEU A 116 3.83 14.22 5.50
C LEU A 116 3.69 14.80 4.09
N LEU A 117 2.51 14.68 3.46
CA LEU A 117 2.20 15.32 2.17
C LEU A 117 2.32 16.85 2.25
N GLU A 118 1.70 17.45 3.27
CA GLU A 118 1.71 18.91 3.44
C GLU A 118 3.13 19.47 3.60
N LYS A 119 3.95 18.81 4.42
CA LYS A 119 5.37 19.13 4.63
C LYS A 119 6.21 18.93 3.36
N SER A 120 5.78 18.03 2.48
CA SER A 120 6.46 17.74 1.22
C SER A 120 6.01 18.64 0.06
N GLY A 121 5.16 19.64 0.32
CA GLY A 121 4.76 20.62 -0.67
C GLY A 121 3.48 20.26 -1.45
N PHE A 122 2.60 19.44 -0.86
CA PHE A 122 1.31 19.12 -1.45
C PHE A 122 0.13 19.77 -0.70
N ASP A 123 -0.94 20.03 -1.44
CA ASP A 123 -2.30 20.18 -0.90
C ASP A 123 -3.01 18.82 -1.04
N VAL A 124 -3.60 18.29 0.04
CA VAL A 124 -4.46 17.11 -0.05
C VAL A 124 -5.82 17.56 -0.58
N LEU A 125 -6.20 17.07 -1.75
CA LEU A 125 -7.48 17.41 -2.38
C LEU A 125 -8.60 16.48 -1.91
N GLU A 126 -8.30 15.19 -1.80
CA GLU A 126 -9.26 14.17 -1.43
C GLU A 126 -8.57 12.99 -0.75
N VAL A 127 -9.24 12.42 0.24
CA VAL A 127 -8.98 11.08 0.76
C VAL A 127 -10.32 10.34 0.74
N ARG A 128 -10.35 9.16 0.15
CA ARG A 128 -11.57 8.34 0.06
C ARG A 128 -11.25 6.88 0.22
N GLU A 129 -12.27 6.08 0.48
CA GLU A 129 -12.11 4.62 0.48
C GLU A 129 -11.83 4.12 -0.95
N TYR A 130 -10.86 3.20 -1.06
CA TYR A 130 -10.33 2.75 -2.34
C TYR A 130 -11.40 2.20 -3.28
N LEU A 131 -11.40 2.67 -4.53
CA LEU A 131 -12.37 2.30 -5.59
C LEU A 131 -13.85 2.55 -5.24
N THR A 132 -14.14 3.43 -4.29
CA THR A 132 -15.50 3.88 -3.99
C THR A 132 -15.58 5.41 -3.98
N ASP A 133 -16.81 5.94 -3.93
CA ASP A 133 -17.08 7.37 -3.69
C ASP A 133 -17.31 7.66 -2.18
N ARG A 134 -16.98 6.72 -1.29
CA ARG A 134 -17.21 6.85 0.15
C ARG A 134 -16.06 7.57 0.83
N GLN A 135 -16.40 8.35 1.85
CA GLN A 135 -15.42 8.91 2.78
C GLN A 135 -14.76 7.79 3.59
N PRO A 136 -13.52 7.99 4.06
CA PRO A 136 -12.84 7.04 4.95
C PRO A 136 -13.67 6.75 6.20
N ALA A 137 -13.76 5.47 6.55
CA ALA A 137 -14.40 4.99 7.77
C ALA A 137 -13.36 4.25 8.65
N ALA A 138 -13.72 4.00 9.91
CA ALA A 138 -12.84 3.32 10.86
C ALA A 138 -12.49 1.88 10.45
N ASP A 139 -13.34 1.27 9.60
CA ASP A 139 -13.23 -0.08 9.07
C ASP A 139 -12.88 -0.10 7.57
N SER A 140 -12.41 1.02 7.00
CA SER A 140 -11.94 1.03 5.62
C SER A 140 -10.63 0.24 5.49
N ASP A 141 -10.56 -0.69 4.55
CA ASP A 141 -9.38 -1.54 4.36
C ASP A 141 -8.23 -0.81 3.66
N LYS A 142 -8.59 0.08 2.73
CA LYS A 142 -7.64 0.79 1.88
C LYS A 142 -8.18 2.18 1.56
N LEU A 143 -7.28 3.15 1.53
CA LEU A 143 -7.59 4.54 1.20
C LEU A 143 -6.89 4.95 -0.09
N MET A 144 -7.55 5.79 -0.88
CA MET A 144 -7.00 6.48 -2.03
C MET A 144 -6.78 7.96 -1.68
N PHE A 145 -5.58 8.45 -1.88
CA PHE A 145 -5.20 9.85 -1.72
C PHE A 145 -5.06 10.52 -3.08
N THR A 146 -5.63 11.72 -3.20
CA THR A 146 -5.36 12.64 -4.31
C THR A 146 -4.74 13.91 -3.74
N ALA A 147 -3.49 14.18 -4.13
CA ALA A 147 -2.74 15.34 -3.67
C ALA A 147 -2.24 16.17 -4.86
N ARG A 148 -2.15 17.49 -4.69
CA ARG A 148 -1.69 18.43 -5.73
C ARG A 148 -0.44 19.15 -5.28
N LYS A 149 0.60 19.18 -6.12
CA LYS A 149 1.82 19.94 -5.84
C LYS A 149 1.52 21.45 -5.78
N LYS A 150 1.97 22.11 -4.71
CA LYS A 150 1.85 23.56 -4.49
C LYS A 150 2.65 24.40 -5.49
#